data_AF-X0I0P9-F1
#
_entry.id   AF-X0I0P9-F1
#
_cell.length_a   1.000
_cell.length_b   1.000
_cell.length_c   1.000
_cell.angle_alpha   90.00
_cell.angle_beta   90.00
_cell.angle_gamma   90.00
#
_symmetry.space_group_name_H-M   'P 1'
#
loop_
_entity.id
_entity.type
_entity.pdbx_description
1 polymer ?
#
loop_
_entity_poly.entity_id
_entity_poly.type
_entity_poly.pdbx_seq_one_letter_code
_entity_poly.pdbx_strand_id
1 'polypeptide(L)'
;MDRTSLTSIEKQTLKEHADRMMDQWVALRENLKEADRSTVSKFCLYLLILALSLYPDYNAKEARELLARDEISMLRTFFEKDDGPDPESVDHAQANHIIALAHGLFEASGGKKSAFWDQFNNEYSSFKNQSICGFLVDATGMNSLEEAHAEQLYHAILKSKLLLRNKTFSFTMFLESVQKCQNLINPDWYQRAFKGDRAV
;
A
#
# COMPACT_ATOMS: atom_id res chain seq x y z
N MET A 1 18.96 1.17 31.99
CA MET A 1 19.63 0.55 30.83
C MET A 1 19.73 -0.92 31.13
N ASP A 2 18.86 -1.73 30.53
CA ASP A 2 19.07 -3.18 30.47
C ASP A 2 19.02 -3.57 28.99
N ARG A 3 20.19 -3.82 28.41
CA ARG A 3 20.34 -4.46 27.11
C ARG A 3 20.32 -5.96 27.39
N THR A 4 19.14 -6.56 27.41
CA THR A 4 18.98 -8.01 27.39
C THR A 4 19.69 -8.50 26.12
N SER A 5 20.84 -9.16 26.28
CA SER A 5 21.62 -9.64 25.15
C SER A 5 20.91 -10.86 24.58
N LEU A 6 20.41 -10.73 23.36
CA LEU A 6 19.79 -11.83 22.61
C LEU A 6 20.74 -13.04 22.55
N THR A 7 20.19 -14.22 22.79
CA THR A 7 20.87 -15.50 22.64
C THR A 7 21.29 -15.73 21.18
N SER A 8 22.26 -16.62 20.95
CA SER A 8 22.71 -16.95 19.59
C SER A 8 21.58 -17.52 18.71
N ILE A 9 20.59 -18.18 19.31
CA ILE A 9 19.43 -18.74 18.62
C ILE A 9 18.47 -17.61 18.21
N GLU A 10 18.14 -16.70 19.13
CA GLU A 10 17.28 -15.55 18.83
C GLU A 10 17.89 -14.68 17.72
N LYS A 11 19.21 -14.42 17.76
CA LYS A 11 19.90 -13.69 16.69
C LYS A 11 19.79 -14.38 15.33
N GLN A 12 19.92 -15.70 15.29
CA GLN A 12 19.80 -16.47 14.06
C GLN A 12 18.37 -16.46 13.53
N THR A 13 17.37 -16.62 14.39
CA THR A 13 15.94 -16.56 14.01
C THR A 13 15.55 -15.17 13.50
N LEU A 14 16.04 -14.10 14.15
CA LEU A 14 15.85 -12.72 13.71
C LEU A 14 16.43 -12.49 12.31
N LYS A 15 17.66 -12.97 12.08
CA LYS A 15 18.32 -12.86 10.78
C LYS A 15 17.56 -13.60 9.69
N GLU A 16 17.15 -14.85 9.93
CA GLU A 16 16.37 -15.62 8.96
C GLU A 16 15.02 -14.98 8.66
N HIS A 17 14.40 -14.32 9.64
CA HIS A 17 13.17 -13.56 9.44
C HIS A 17 13.41 -12.32 8.56
N ALA A 18 14.44 -11.54 8.88
CA ALA A 18 14.87 -10.38 8.11
C ALA A 18 15.16 -10.72 6.64
N ASP A 19 15.92 -11.78 6.40
CA ASP A 19 16.25 -12.27 5.06
C ASP A 19 14.98 -12.63 4.27
N ARG A 20 14.03 -13.35 4.89
CA ARG A 20 12.74 -13.69 4.27
C ARG A 20 11.89 -12.46 3.92
N MET A 21 11.80 -11.47 4.82
CA MET A 21 11.06 -10.24 4.54
C MET A 21 11.66 -9.49 3.36
N MET A 22 12.99 -9.42 3.32
CA MET A 22 13.70 -8.77 2.22
C MET A 22 13.47 -9.50 0.89
N ASP A 23 13.51 -10.83 0.87
CA ASP A 23 13.18 -11.62 -0.31
C ASP A 23 11.77 -11.34 -0.83
N GLN A 24 10.79 -11.19 0.07
CA GLN A 24 9.40 -10.89 -0.30
C GLN A 24 9.23 -9.47 -0.86
N TRP A 25 9.98 -8.50 -0.32
CA TRP A 25 10.00 -7.14 -0.85
C TRP A 25 10.69 -7.08 -2.23
N VAL A 26 11.80 -7.83 -2.42
CA VAL A 26 12.44 -8.00 -3.73
C VAL A 26 11.48 -8.66 -4.72
N ALA A 27 10.73 -9.68 -4.30
CA ALA A 27 9.75 -10.33 -5.16
C ALA A 27 8.66 -9.35 -5.63
N LEU A 28 8.15 -8.49 -4.73
CA LEU A 28 7.21 -7.42 -5.10
C LEU A 28 7.82 -6.47 -6.14
N ARG A 29 9.06 -6.03 -5.88
CA ARG A 29 9.81 -5.15 -6.77
C ARG A 29 9.96 -5.72 -8.18
N GLU A 30 10.38 -6.98 -8.30
CA GLU A 30 10.55 -7.61 -9.61
C GLU A 30 9.21 -7.82 -10.31
N ASN A 31 8.16 -8.20 -9.57
CA ASN A 31 6.81 -8.29 -10.12
C ASN A 31 6.30 -6.93 -10.65
N LEU A 32 6.59 -5.82 -9.96
CA LEU A 32 6.24 -4.47 -10.42
C LEU A 32 7.00 -4.08 -11.71
N LYS A 33 8.25 -4.52 -11.87
CA LYS A 33 9.03 -4.27 -13.11
C LYS A 33 8.51 -5.07 -14.31
N GLU A 34 8.08 -6.31 -14.06
CA GLU A 34 7.58 -7.21 -15.11
C GLU A 34 6.12 -6.94 -15.49
N ALA A 35 5.36 -6.24 -14.64
CA ALA A 35 3.95 -5.98 -14.86
C ALA A 35 3.70 -5.13 -16.11
N ASP A 36 2.55 -5.36 -16.74
CA ASP A 36 2.11 -4.52 -17.83
C ASP A 36 1.80 -3.09 -17.34
N ARG A 37 1.89 -2.12 -18.25
CA ARG A 37 1.69 -0.71 -17.93
C ARG A 37 0.35 -0.41 -17.27
N SER A 38 -0.73 -1.12 -17.64
CA SER A 38 -2.05 -0.89 -17.06
C SER A 38 -2.07 -1.24 -15.57
N THR A 39 -1.43 -2.35 -15.21
CA THR A 39 -1.29 -2.80 -13.82
C THR A 39 -0.48 -1.81 -13.00
N VAL A 40 0.67 -1.37 -13.50
CA VAL A 40 1.52 -0.37 -12.80
C VAL A 40 0.79 0.96 -12.62
N SER A 41 0.12 1.47 -13.67
CA SER A 41 -0.65 2.71 -13.57
C SER A 41 -1.79 2.62 -12.55
N LYS A 42 -2.48 1.47 -12.46
CA LYS A 42 -3.52 1.24 -11.44
C LYS A 42 -2.93 1.18 -10.03
N PHE A 43 -1.79 0.54 -9.86
CA PHE A 43 -1.09 0.47 -8.57
C PHE A 43 -0.76 1.87 -8.06
N CYS A 44 -0.14 2.70 -8.90
CA CYS A 44 0.16 4.09 -8.56
C CYS A 44 -1.12 4.91 -8.30
N LEU A 45 -2.19 4.70 -9.08
CA LEU A 45 -3.47 5.38 -8.86
C LEU A 45 -4.10 5.00 -7.51
N TYR A 46 -4.06 3.73 -7.12
CA TYR A 46 -4.62 3.28 -5.85
C TYR A 46 -3.81 3.79 -4.66
N LEU A 47 -2.46 3.81 -4.76
CA LEU A 47 -1.62 4.52 -3.79
C LEU A 47 -2.02 6.00 -3.68
N LEU A 48 -2.19 6.68 -4.81
CA LEU A 48 -2.59 8.09 -4.82
C LEU A 48 -3.96 8.30 -4.16
N ILE A 49 -4.96 7.47 -4.43
CA ILE A 49 -6.30 7.58 -3.81
C ILE A 49 -6.20 7.42 -2.29
N LEU A 50 -5.51 6.38 -1.82
CA LEU A 50 -5.33 6.09 -0.40
C LEU A 50 -4.55 7.19 0.32
N ALA A 51 -3.47 7.67 -0.29
CA ALA A 51 -2.62 8.70 0.28
C ALA A 51 -3.27 10.10 0.25
N LEU A 52 -3.91 10.47 -0.86
CA LEU A 52 -4.53 11.79 -1.01
C LEU A 52 -5.75 11.95 -0.11
N SER A 53 -6.51 10.88 0.11
CA SER A 53 -7.67 10.88 1.03
C SER A 53 -7.29 11.09 2.49
N LEU A 54 -6.00 11.00 2.87
CA LEU A 54 -5.52 11.37 4.20
C LEU A 54 -5.59 12.89 4.45
N TYR A 55 -5.67 13.70 3.40
CA TYR A 55 -5.69 15.17 3.51
C TYR A 55 -7.13 15.71 3.45
N PRO A 56 -7.50 16.65 4.34
CA PRO A 56 -8.81 17.31 4.29
C PRO A 56 -8.88 18.43 3.24
N ASP A 57 -7.74 19.02 2.86
CA ASP A 57 -7.65 20.04 1.80
C ASP A 57 -6.68 19.59 0.71
N TYR A 58 -7.22 19.32 -0.48
CA TYR A 58 -6.44 18.87 -1.64
C TYR A 58 -5.64 20.00 -2.32
N ASN A 59 -5.78 21.25 -1.88
CA ASN A 59 -4.97 22.38 -2.34
C ASN A 59 -3.77 22.67 -1.43
N ALA A 60 -3.68 22.00 -0.27
CA ALA A 60 -2.53 22.07 0.62
C ALA A 60 -1.24 21.70 -0.12
N LYS A 61 -0.09 22.16 0.40
CA LYS A 61 1.21 21.96 -0.24
C LYS A 61 1.50 20.47 -0.44
N GLU A 62 1.29 19.67 0.59
CA GLU A 62 1.56 18.24 0.66
C GLU A 62 0.68 17.47 -0.35
N ALA A 63 -0.60 17.80 -0.43
CA ALA A 63 -1.52 17.21 -1.41
C ALA A 63 -1.12 17.57 -2.85
N ARG A 64 -0.70 18.81 -3.11
CA ARG A 64 -0.22 19.25 -4.43
C ARG A 64 1.10 18.58 -4.81
N GLU A 65 2.02 18.40 -3.87
CA GLU A 65 3.27 17.66 -4.09
C GLU A 65 2.99 16.20 -4.45
N LEU A 66 2.05 15.55 -3.74
CA LEU A 66 1.62 14.19 -4.05
C LEU A 66 0.99 14.09 -5.45
N LEU A 67 0.10 15.02 -5.83
CA LEU A 67 -0.51 15.08 -7.16
C LEU A 67 0.51 15.34 -8.28
N ALA A 68 1.65 15.96 -7.96
CA ALA A 68 2.71 16.26 -8.91
C ALA A 68 3.71 15.11 -9.13
N ARG A 69 3.57 14.00 -8.39
CA ARG A 69 4.41 12.79 -8.55
C ARG A 69 4.04 12.04 -9.82
N ASP A 70 5.05 11.56 -10.53
CA ASP A 70 4.91 10.60 -11.62
C ASP A 70 5.03 9.16 -11.11
N GLU A 71 4.86 8.16 -12.00
CA GLU A 71 4.94 6.75 -11.62
C GLU A 71 6.29 6.39 -10.98
N ILE A 72 7.39 6.97 -11.48
CA ILE A 72 8.74 6.74 -10.93
C ILE A 72 8.81 7.23 -9.48
N SER A 73 8.36 8.46 -9.23
CA SER A 73 8.36 9.07 -7.91
C SER A 73 7.40 8.38 -6.93
N MET A 74 6.28 7.84 -7.43
CA MET A 74 5.33 7.06 -6.62
C MET A 74 5.89 5.70 -6.21
N LEU A 75 6.76 5.10 -7.04
CA LEU A 75 7.28 3.75 -6.80
C LEU A 75 8.64 3.72 -6.11
N ARG A 76 9.18 4.89 -5.73
CA ARG A 76 10.53 5.03 -5.17
C ARG A 76 10.80 4.05 -4.03
N THR A 77 9.93 4.01 -3.03
CA THR A 77 10.02 3.13 -1.84
C THR A 77 10.14 1.64 -2.19
N PHE A 78 9.56 1.21 -3.32
CA PHE A 78 9.64 -0.18 -3.76
C PHE A 78 10.94 -0.50 -4.49
N PHE A 79 11.58 0.50 -5.12
CA PHE A 79 12.77 0.31 -5.96
C PHE A 79 14.08 0.68 -5.30
N GLU A 80 14.09 1.65 -4.38
CA GLU A 80 15.31 2.04 -3.67
C GLU A 80 15.71 0.95 -2.65
N LYS A 81 17.01 0.65 -2.61
CA LYS A 81 17.55 -0.52 -1.86
C LYS A 81 17.51 -0.34 -0.34
N ASP A 82 17.44 0.91 0.12
CA ASP A 82 17.58 1.28 1.53
C ASP A 82 16.23 1.66 2.20
N ASP A 83 15.12 1.64 1.44
CA ASP A 83 13.78 2.04 1.89
C ASP A 83 12.84 0.86 2.17
N GLY A 84 13.35 -0.38 2.13
CA GLY A 84 12.62 -1.53 2.65
C GLY A 84 12.43 -1.41 4.18
N PRO A 85 11.42 -2.06 4.78
CA PRO A 85 11.26 -2.03 6.24
C PRO A 85 12.56 -2.53 6.91
N ASP A 86 13.19 -1.65 7.69
CA ASP A 86 14.44 -1.97 8.40
C ASP A 86 14.18 -3.13 9.38
N PRO A 87 14.81 -4.30 9.17
CA PRO A 87 14.53 -5.49 9.96
C PRO A 87 14.89 -5.34 11.44
N GLU A 88 15.76 -4.38 11.79
CA GLU A 88 16.22 -4.17 13.17
C GLU A 88 15.36 -3.15 13.95
N SER A 89 14.53 -2.35 13.27
CA SER A 89 13.73 -1.28 13.91
C SER A 89 12.23 -1.48 13.86
N VAL A 90 11.73 -2.47 13.11
CA VAL A 90 10.29 -2.72 12.94
C VAL A 90 9.85 -3.98 13.71
N ASP A 91 8.73 -3.88 14.42
CA ASP A 91 8.01 -5.05 14.92
C ASP A 91 7.74 -6.01 13.75
N HIS A 92 8.26 -7.23 13.81
CA HIS A 92 8.10 -8.23 12.75
C HIS A 92 6.65 -8.39 12.30
N ALA A 93 5.68 -8.33 13.22
CA ALA A 93 4.27 -8.41 12.85
C ALA A 93 3.83 -7.25 11.94
N GLN A 94 4.34 -6.04 12.23
CA GLN A 94 4.08 -4.84 11.43
C GLN A 94 4.74 -4.93 10.05
N ALA A 95 6.01 -5.36 9.97
CA ALA A 95 6.73 -5.49 8.70
C ALA A 95 6.06 -6.51 7.77
N ASN A 96 5.71 -7.69 8.28
CA ASN A 96 4.98 -8.71 7.51
C ASN A 96 3.62 -8.18 7.03
N HIS A 97 2.91 -7.42 7.86
CA HIS A 97 1.63 -6.81 7.47
C HIS A 97 1.81 -5.75 6.36
N ILE A 98 2.85 -4.92 6.42
CA ILE A 98 3.18 -3.94 5.35
C ILE A 98 3.43 -4.67 4.03
N ILE A 99 4.22 -5.75 4.05
CA ILE A 99 4.50 -6.58 2.87
C ILE A 99 3.20 -7.17 2.31
N ALA A 100 2.37 -7.78 3.17
CA ALA A 100 1.09 -8.36 2.77
C ALA A 100 0.16 -7.33 2.11
N LEU A 101 0.07 -6.13 2.70
CA LEU A 101 -0.75 -5.04 2.17
C LEU A 101 -0.24 -4.53 0.81
N ALA A 102 1.08 -4.41 0.64
CA ALA A 102 1.69 -3.98 -0.61
C ALA A 102 1.48 -5.01 -1.74
N HIS A 103 1.62 -6.31 -1.45
CA HIS A 103 1.27 -7.37 -2.40
C HIS A 103 -0.23 -7.41 -2.69
N GLY A 104 -1.08 -7.18 -1.70
CA GLY A 104 -2.52 -7.07 -1.89
C GLY A 104 -2.93 -5.92 -2.80
N LEU A 105 -2.25 -4.77 -2.68
CA LEU A 105 -2.42 -3.64 -3.59
C LEU A 105 -2.02 -3.97 -5.02
N PHE A 106 -0.92 -4.71 -5.19
CA PHE A 106 -0.48 -5.20 -6.50
C PHE A 106 -1.50 -6.15 -7.13
N GLU A 107 -2.01 -7.12 -6.36
CA GLU A 107 -3.10 -8.00 -6.79
C GLU A 107 -4.35 -7.20 -7.22
N ALA A 108 -4.81 -6.26 -6.39
CA ALA A 108 -6.00 -5.44 -6.69
C ALA A 108 -5.86 -4.62 -7.99
N SER A 109 -4.62 -4.29 -8.35
CA SER A 109 -4.27 -3.55 -9.56
C SER A 109 -4.28 -4.40 -10.83
N GLY A 110 -4.41 -5.73 -10.71
CA GLY A 110 -4.35 -6.70 -11.81
C GLY A 110 -3.06 -7.52 -11.82
N GLY A 111 -2.20 -7.36 -10.80
CA GLY A 111 -0.99 -8.12 -10.65
C GLY A 111 -1.23 -9.58 -10.25
N LYS A 112 -0.13 -10.32 -10.08
CA LYS A 112 -0.18 -11.72 -9.61
C LYS A 112 -0.84 -11.77 -8.23
N LYS A 113 -1.62 -12.83 -7.98
CA LYS A 113 -2.26 -13.07 -6.67
C LYS A 113 -1.21 -13.09 -5.56
N SER A 114 -1.50 -12.42 -4.45
CA SER A 114 -0.60 -12.37 -3.31
C SER A 114 -0.59 -13.73 -2.60
N ALA A 115 0.60 -14.29 -2.44
CA ALA A 115 0.82 -15.49 -1.61
C ALA A 115 0.98 -15.14 -0.12
N PHE A 116 0.97 -13.85 0.24
CA PHE A 116 1.38 -13.34 1.55
C PHE A 116 0.20 -12.84 2.39
N TRP A 117 -1.02 -13.13 1.94
CA TRP A 117 -2.23 -12.73 2.67
C TRP A 117 -2.34 -13.37 4.06
N ASP A 118 -1.70 -14.51 4.29
CA ASP A 118 -1.61 -15.16 5.60
C ASP A 118 -0.86 -14.32 6.64
N GLN A 119 -0.01 -13.40 6.19
CA GLN A 119 0.73 -12.44 7.01
C GLN A 119 -0.06 -11.16 7.32
N PHE A 120 -1.24 -10.99 6.73
CA PHE A 120 -2.08 -9.82 6.95
C PHE A 120 -2.69 -9.85 8.37
N ASN A 121 -2.30 -8.89 9.20
CA ASN A 121 -2.86 -8.74 10.55
C ASN A 121 -4.22 -8.01 10.51
N ASN A 122 -5.29 -8.75 10.82
CA ASN A 122 -6.66 -8.22 10.87
C ASN A 122 -6.95 -7.29 12.06
N GLU A 123 -6.04 -7.15 13.02
CA GLU A 123 -6.16 -6.20 14.12
C GLU A 123 -5.94 -4.75 13.66
N TYR A 124 -5.36 -4.56 12.47
CA TYR A 124 -5.20 -3.24 11.88
C TYR A 124 -6.52 -2.79 11.24
N SER A 125 -7.07 -1.70 11.78
CA SER A 125 -8.25 -1.02 11.23
C SER A 125 -8.02 -0.51 9.79
N SER A 126 -9.09 -0.30 9.03
CA SER A 126 -9.05 0.31 7.68
C SER A 126 -8.21 1.59 7.61
N PHE A 127 -8.35 2.49 8.59
CA PHE A 127 -7.56 3.73 8.65
C PHE A 127 -6.06 3.49 8.83
N LYS A 128 -5.67 2.52 9.67
CA LYS A 128 -4.25 2.15 9.83
C LYS A 128 -3.68 1.58 8.53
N ASN A 129 -4.45 0.73 7.84
CA ASN A 129 -4.05 0.17 6.54
C ASN A 129 -3.90 1.27 5.49
N GLN A 130 -4.86 2.19 5.41
CA GLN A 130 -4.76 3.39 4.56
C GLN A 130 -3.52 4.22 4.90
N SER A 131 -3.27 4.46 6.19
CA SER A 131 -2.11 5.23 6.65
C SER A 131 -0.81 4.57 6.23
N ILE A 132 -0.68 3.24 6.37
CA ILE A 132 0.47 2.48 5.89
C ILE A 132 0.67 2.68 4.38
N CYS A 133 -0.38 2.55 3.57
CA CYS A 133 -0.29 2.83 2.13
C CYS A 133 0.12 4.29 1.85
N GLY A 134 -0.34 5.25 2.66
CA GLY A 134 0.08 6.64 2.59
C GLY A 134 1.56 6.84 2.90
N PHE A 135 2.07 6.19 3.95
CA PHE A 135 3.48 6.23 4.32
C PHE A 135 4.41 5.69 3.23
N LEU A 136 3.97 4.67 2.48
CA LEU A 136 4.74 4.16 1.32
C LEU A 136 5.00 5.22 0.24
N VAL A 137 4.26 6.33 0.26
CA VAL A 137 4.43 7.49 -0.64
C VAL A 137 4.58 8.81 0.14
N ASP A 138 5.13 8.75 1.35
CA ASP A 138 5.43 9.89 2.24
C ASP A 138 4.21 10.77 2.59
N ALA A 139 3.01 10.20 2.64
CA ALA A 139 1.81 10.91 3.08
C ALA A 139 1.51 10.65 4.56
N THR A 140 1.15 11.71 5.30
CA THR A 140 1.04 11.68 6.79
C THR A 140 -0.24 12.33 7.32
N GLY A 141 -1.24 12.53 6.48
CA GLY A 141 -2.53 13.10 6.89
C GLY A 141 -3.31 12.18 7.84
N MET A 142 -4.43 12.69 8.37
CA MET A 142 -5.22 12.02 9.42
C MET A 142 -6.67 11.74 9.03
N ASN A 143 -7.08 12.09 7.80
CA ASN A 143 -8.44 11.87 7.31
C ASN A 143 -8.62 10.44 6.77
N SER A 144 -9.85 9.93 6.74
CA SER A 144 -10.13 8.59 6.24
C SER A 144 -10.68 8.61 4.80
N LEU A 145 -10.42 7.55 4.04
CA LEU A 145 -11.01 7.38 2.70
C LEU A 145 -12.55 7.28 2.76
N GLU A 146 -13.09 6.75 3.87
CA GLU A 146 -14.54 6.65 4.09
C GLU A 146 -15.18 8.03 4.33
N GLU A 147 -14.44 8.96 4.93
CA GLU A 147 -14.89 10.34 5.19
C GLU A 147 -14.57 11.31 4.04
N ALA A 148 -13.73 10.89 3.08
CA ALA A 148 -13.35 11.73 1.96
C ALA A 148 -14.54 12.08 1.06
N HIS A 149 -14.68 13.37 0.73
CA HIS A 149 -15.67 13.83 -0.24
C HIS A 149 -15.32 13.32 -1.65
N ALA A 150 -16.03 12.29 -2.11
CA ALA A 150 -15.73 11.59 -3.36
C ALA A 150 -15.59 12.52 -4.59
N GLU A 151 -16.47 13.51 -4.74
CA GLU A 151 -16.39 14.47 -5.86
C GLU A 151 -15.15 15.38 -5.76
N GLN A 152 -14.83 15.86 -4.56
CA GLN A 152 -13.65 16.71 -4.35
C GLN A 152 -12.37 15.92 -4.59
N LEU A 153 -12.32 14.68 -4.11
CA LEU A 153 -11.18 13.77 -4.31
C LEU A 153 -11.01 13.43 -5.79
N TYR A 154 -12.10 13.15 -6.51
CA TYR A 154 -12.08 12.94 -7.95
C TYR A 154 -11.53 14.16 -8.69
N HIS A 155 -12.03 15.36 -8.41
CA HIS A 155 -11.57 16.59 -9.04
C HIS A 155 -10.10 16.91 -8.71
N ALA A 156 -9.61 16.53 -7.53
CA ALA A 156 -8.20 16.61 -7.20
C ALA A 156 -7.37 15.62 -8.02
N ILE A 157 -7.80 14.36 -8.11
CA ILE A 157 -7.13 13.31 -8.88
C ILE A 157 -7.03 13.65 -10.36
N LEU A 158 -8.06 14.29 -10.94
CA LEU A 158 -8.02 14.77 -12.33
C LEU A 158 -6.85 15.74 -12.62
N LYS A 159 -6.26 16.36 -11.59
CA LYS A 159 -5.10 17.25 -11.71
C LYS A 159 -3.76 16.50 -11.61
N SER A 160 -3.79 15.21 -11.29
CA SER A 160 -2.59 14.38 -11.09
C SER A 160 -1.81 14.18 -12.39
N LYS A 161 -0.47 14.16 -12.28
CA LYS A 161 0.40 13.77 -13.41
C LYS A 161 0.26 12.28 -13.79
N LEU A 162 -0.25 11.43 -12.89
CA LEU A 162 -0.46 10.00 -13.17
C LEU A 162 -1.57 9.78 -14.20
N LEU A 163 -2.53 10.70 -14.31
CA LEU A 163 -3.56 10.62 -15.33
C LEU A 163 -3.02 11.16 -16.64
N LEU A 164 -2.84 10.26 -17.62
CA LEU A 164 -2.51 10.63 -18.98
C LEU A 164 -3.62 11.52 -19.54
N ARG A 165 -3.28 12.74 -19.99
CA ARG A 165 -4.20 13.74 -20.54
C ARG A 165 -5.08 13.25 -21.69
N ASN A 166 -4.72 12.11 -22.30
CA ASN A 166 -5.40 11.55 -23.48
C ASN A 166 -6.27 10.33 -23.14
N LYS A 167 -6.43 9.96 -21.86
CA LYS A 167 -7.32 8.88 -21.42
C LYS A 167 -8.51 9.47 -20.66
N THR A 168 -9.71 9.11 -21.07
CA THR A 168 -10.93 9.42 -20.32
C THR A 168 -10.91 8.66 -19.00
N PHE A 169 -10.79 9.39 -17.89
CA PHE A 169 -10.97 8.86 -16.54
C PHE A 169 -12.29 9.41 -16.01
N SER A 170 -13.34 8.59 -16.04
CA SER A 170 -14.68 9.03 -15.62
C SER A 170 -14.86 8.92 -14.11
N PHE A 171 -15.86 9.62 -13.58
CA PHE A 171 -16.23 9.51 -12.17
C PHE A 171 -16.62 8.07 -11.79
N THR A 172 -17.27 7.31 -12.68
CA THR A 172 -17.59 5.90 -12.46
C THR A 172 -16.33 5.05 -12.29
N MET A 173 -15.33 5.22 -13.16
CA MET A 173 -14.05 4.51 -13.04
C MET A 173 -13.30 4.89 -11.76
N PHE A 174 -13.44 6.14 -11.33
CA PHE A 174 -12.93 6.59 -10.05
C PHE A 174 -13.62 5.88 -8.87
N LEU A 175 -14.96 5.82 -8.85
CA LEU A 175 -15.70 5.13 -7.79
C LEU A 175 -15.37 3.64 -7.72
N GLU A 176 -15.21 2.97 -8.87
CA GLU A 176 -14.73 1.58 -8.91
C GLU A 176 -13.33 1.42 -8.30
N SER A 177 -12.46 2.41 -8.54
CA SER A 177 -11.11 2.44 -7.97
C SER A 177 -11.15 2.67 -6.46
N VAL A 178 -12.00 3.58 -5.98
CA VAL A 178 -12.24 3.81 -4.54
C VAL A 178 -12.76 2.54 -3.87
N GLN A 179 -13.74 1.85 -4.47
CA GLN A 179 -14.28 0.61 -3.91
C GLN A 179 -13.20 -0.48 -3.77
N LYS A 180 -12.29 -0.60 -4.76
CA LYS A 180 -11.16 -1.53 -4.67
C LYS A 180 -10.20 -1.14 -3.55
N CYS A 181 -9.90 0.15 -3.39
CA CYS A 181 -9.07 0.65 -2.30
C CYS A 181 -9.72 0.35 -0.94
N GLN A 182 -11.03 0.57 -0.79
CA GLN A 182 -11.79 0.26 0.42
C GLN A 182 -11.77 -1.24 0.73
N ASN A 183 -11.97 -2.11 -0.26
CA ASN A 183 -11.90 -3.56 -0.07
C ASN A 183 -10.50 -4.01 0.38
N LEU A 184 -9.45 -3.45 -0.22
CA LEU A 184 -8.06 -3.75 0.13
C LEU A 184 -7.73 -3.41 1.58
N ILE A 185 -8.14 -2.23 2.06
CA ILE A 185 -7.82 -1.77 3.42
C ILE A 185 -8.76 -2.35 4.47
N ASN A 186 -9.91 -2.92 4.08
CA ASN A 186 -10.88 -3.48 5.01
C ASN A 186 -10.46 -4.87 5.51
N PRO A 187 -10.18 -5.04 6.82
CA PRO A 187 -9.75 -6.33 7.37
C PRO A 187 -10.82 -7.42 7.28
N ASP A 188 -12.10 -7.07 7.30
CA ASP A 188 -13.22 -8.02 7.20
C ASP A 188 -13.45 -8.51 5.77
N TRP A 189 -12.99 -7.75 4.77
CA TRP A 189 -13.06 -8.20 3.39
C TRP A 189 -12.18 -9.42 3.17
N TYR A 190 -10.95 -9.38 3.70
CA TYR A 190 -10.02 -10.51 3.62
C TYR A 190 -10.60 -11.79 4.25
N GLN A 191 -11.22 -11.68 5.43
CA GLN A 191 -11.85 -12.84 6.07
C GLN A 191 -12.97 -13.44 5.21
N ARG A 192 -13.81 -12.60 4.60
CA ARG A 192 -14.91 -13.06 3.75
C ARG A 192 -14.44 -13.61 2.41
N ALA A 193 -13.43 -13.01 1.80
CA ALA A 193 -12.95 -13.37 0.47
C ALA A 193 -12.01 -14.61 0.47
N PHE A 194 -11.29 -14.86 1.57
CA PHE A 194 -10.25 -15.91 1.59
C PHE A 194 -10.37 -16.91 2.74
N LYS A 195 -11.03 -16.58 3.86
CA LYS A 195 -11.27 -17.52 4.97
C LYS A 195 -12.69 -18.10 4.97
N GLY A 196 -13.61 -17.51 4.20
CA GLY A 196 -15.03 -17.91 4.10
C GLY A 196 -15.31 -19.26 3.43
N ASP A 197 -14.34 -19.88 2.75
CA ASP A 197 -14.50 -21.21 2.11
C ASP A 197 -13.94 -22.37 2.96
N ARG A 198 -13.64 -22.15 4.25
CA ARG A 198 -13.41 -23.24 5.21
C ARG A 198 -14.46 -23.23 6.32
N ALA A 199 -15.71 -23.42 5.92
CA ALA A 199 -16.76 -23.85 6.82
C ALA A 199 -17.69 -24.83 6.07
N VAL A 200 -17.22 -26.08 5.91
CA VAL A 200 -17.88 -27.33 6.35
C VAL A 200 -16.79 -28.39 6.50
#